data_AF-A0A832A034-F1
#
_entry.id   AF-A0A832A034-F1
#
_cell.length_a   1.000
_cell.length_b   1.000
_cell.length_c   1.000
_cell.angle_alpha   90.00
_cell.angle_beta   90.00
_cell.angle_gamma   90.00
#
_symmetry.space_group_name_H-M   'P 1'
#
loop_
_entity.id
_entity.type
_entity.pdbx_description
1 polymer ?
#
loop_
_entity_poly.entity_id
_entity_poly.type
_entity_poly.pdbx_seq_one_letter_code
_entity_poly.pdbx_strand_id
1 'polypeptide(L)' 'MSKNVCAHLCKSCYAAHVCAVHAITELNGSVLINSEKCIGCGSCKTACVAFGFKALQNKSAAAFMKDA' A
#
# COMPACT_ATOMS: atom_id res chain seq x y z
N MET A 1 3.00 8.72 -12.65
CA MET A 1 4.22 8.43 -11.83
C MET A 1 3.90 7.35 -10.81
N SER A 2 4.61 6.22 -10.84
CA SER A 2 4.27 5.05 -10.00
C SER A 2 5.21 4.97 -8.80
N LYS A 3 4.67 5.08 -7.57
CA LYS A 3 5.46 4.96 -6.34
C LYS A 3 5.43 3.53 -5.83
N ASN A 4 6.60 2.95 -5.52
CA ASN A 4 6.70 1.66 -4.82
C ASN A 4 6.27 1.84 -3.37
N VAL A 5 5.24 1.11 -2.93
CA VAL A 5 4.60 1.30 -1.61
C VAL A 5 4.93 0.20 -0.62
N CYS A 6 5.30 -1.00 -1.10
CA CYS A 6 5.52 -2.17 -0.26
C CYS A 6 6.47 -3.16 -0.95
N ALA A 7 7.28 -3.86 -0.15
CA ALA A 7 8.13 -4.98 -0.57
C ALA A 7 7.37 -6.31 -0.74
N HIS A 8 6.03 -6.27 -0.72
CA HIS A 8 5.13 -7.38 -0.99
C HIS A 8 5.45 -8.69 -0.25
N LEU A 9 5.70 -8.61 1.06
CA LEU A 9 6.02 -9.78 1.91
C LEU A 9 4.79 -10.65 2.25
N CYS A 10 3.62 -10.29 1.72
CA CYS A 10 2.37 -11.03 1.92
C CYS A 10 2.19 -12.07 0.81
N LYS A 11 1.48 -13.18 1.08
CA LYS A 11 1.17 -14.20 0.06
C LYS A 11 0.31 -13.66 -1.09
N SER A 12 -0.49 -12.61 -0.83
CA SER A 12 -1.30 -11.88 -1.81
C SER A 12 -1.46 -10.42 -1.34
N CYS A 13 -1.58 -9.47 -2.27
CA CYS A 13 -1.68 -8.05 -1.93
C CYS A 13 -3.10 -7.68 -1.53
N TYR A 14 -3.34 -7.57 -0.22
CA TYR A 14 -4.61 -7.06 0.32
C TYR A 14 -4.95 -5.66 -0.20
N ALA A 15 -3.96 -4.78 -0.36
CA ALA A 15 -4.18 -3.43 -0.89
C ALA A 15 -4.76 -3.45 -2.31
N ALA A 16 -4.26 -4.32 -3.19
CA ALA A 16 -4.77 -4.44 -4.55
C ALA A 16 -6.22 -4.94 -4.55
N HIS A 17 -6.54 -5.95 -3.74
CA HIS A 17 -7.89 -6.52 -3.64
C HIS A 17 -8.96 -5.54 -3.18
N VAL A 18 -8.63 -4.57 -2.32
CA VAL A 18 -9.61 -3.59 -1.80
C VAL A 18 -9.70 -2.30 -2.62
N CYS A 19 -8.87 -2.14 -3.66
CA CYS A 19 -8.84 -0.91 -4.43
C CYS A 19 -10.01 -0.84 -5.41
N ALA A 20 -11.06 -0.09 -5.05
CA ALA A 20 -12.27 0.06 -5.86
C ALA A 20 -12.02 0.59 -7.29
N VAL A 21 -10.98 1.41 -7.49
CA VAL A 21 -10.61 2.02 -8.77
C VAL A 21 -9.46 1.30 -9.49
N HIS A 22 -8.99 0.17 -8.93
CA HIS A 22 -7.91 -0.64 -9.52
C HIS A 22 -6.64 0.18 -9.84
N ALA A 23 -6.29 1.11 -8.94
CA ALA A 23 -5.10 1.97 -9.08
C ALA A 23 -3.80 1.28 -8.63
N ILE A 24 -3.86 0.02 -8.20
CA ILE A 24 -2.75 -0.70 -7.59
C ILE A 24 -2.35 -1.87 -8.49
N THR A 25 -1.05 -2.03 -8.73
CA THR A 25 -0.49 -3.09 -9.59
C THR A 25 0.68 -3.77 -8.91
N GLU A 26 0.80 -5.08 -9.08
CA GLU A 26 1.92 -5.88 -8.60
C GLU A 26 2.95 -6.04 -9.74
N LEU A 27 4.22 -5.70 -9.47
CA LEU A 27 5.32 -5.83 -10.42
C LEU A 27 6.58 -6.28 -9.68
N ASN A 28 7.16 -7.41 -10.08
CA ASN A 28 8.44 -7.91 -9.57
C ASN A 28 8.55 -7.95 -8.04
N GLY A 29 7.49 -8.40 -7.35
CA GLY A 29 7.47 -8.45 -5.88
C GLY A 29 7.36 -7.07 -5.21
N SER A 30 6.93 -6.04 -5.95
CA SER A 30 6.63 -4.71 -5.42
C SER A 30 5.22 -4.30 -5.79
N VAL A 31 4.61 -3.49 -4.94
CA VAL A 31 3.27 -2.93 -5.18
C VAL A 31 3.40 -1.47 -5.59
N LEU A 32 2.88 -1.13 -6.76
CA LEU A 32 2.87 0.22 -7.31
C LEU A 32 1.48 0.83 -7.26
N ILE A 33 1.41 2.12 -6.95
CA ILE A 33 0.18 2.91 -7.01
C ILE A 33 0.26 3.91 -8.16
N ASN A 34 -0.76 3.90 -9.03
CA ASN A 34 -0.99 4.92 -10.03
C ASN A 34 -1.71 6.11 -9.39
N SER A 35 -0.96 7.18 -9.13
CA SER A 35 -1.48 8.41 -8.51
C SER A 35 -2.55 9.13 -9.35
N GLU A 36 -2.60 8.92 -10.67
CA GLU A 36 -3.60 9.56 -11.54
C GLU A 36 -4.97 8.87 -11.43
N LYS A 37 -4.98 7.57 -11.11
CA LYS A 37 -6.21 6.80 -10.85
C LYS A 37 -6.61 6.80 -9.37
N CYS A 38 -5.65 6.99 -8.47
CA CYS A 38 -5.87 6.90 -7.04
C CYS A 38 -6.70 8.10 -6.55
N ILE A 39 -7.86 7.82 -5.95
CA ILE A 39 -8.75 8.84 -5.37
C ILE A 39 -8.46 9.14 -3.89
N GLY A 40 -7.42 8.52 -3.30
CA GLY A 40 -7.04 8.79 -1.91
C GLY A 40 -7.99 8.23 -0.84
N CYS A 41 -8.83 7.24 -1.14
CA CYS A 41 -9.83 6.71 -0.20
C CYS A 41 -9.26 6.02 1.06
N GLY A 42 -7.98 5.63 1.05
CA GLY A 42 -7.30 5.05 2.22
C GLY A 42 -7.58 3.57 2.50
N SER A 43 -8.51 2.91 1.80
CA SER A 43 -8.88 1.51 2.06
C SER A 43 -7.70 0.54 1.96
N CYS A 44 -6.79 0.76 1.01
CA CYS A 44 -5.57 -0.04 0.85
C CYS A 44 -4.67 0.00 2.08
N LYS A 45 -4.55 1.17 2.76
CA LYS A 45 -3.81 1.32 4.01
C LYS A 45 -4.47 0.53 5.13
N THR A 46 -5.80 0.66 5.29
CA THR A 46 -6.56 -0.04 6.31
C THR A 46 -6.44 -1.57 6.16
N ALA A 47 -6.59 -2.07 4.93
CA ALA A 47 -6.43 -3.51 4.65
C ALA A 47 -5.03 -4.01 4.96
N CYS A 48 -3.97 -3.29 4.56
CA CYS A 48 -2.60 -3.69 4.87
C CYS A 48 -2.29 -3.65 6.37
N VAL A 49 -2.85 -2.71 7.13
CA VAL A 49 -2.68 -2.69 8.59
C VAL A 49 -3.42 -3.85 9.24
N ALA A 50 -4.66 -4.12 8.82
CA ALA A 50 -5.48 -5.18 9.41
C ALA A 50 -4.94 -6.59 9.12
N PHE A 51 -4.43 -6.82 7.90
CA PHE A 51 -4.09 -8.16 7.41
C PHE A 51 -2.60 -8.38 7.12
N GLY A 52 -1.80 -7.32 7.03
CA GLY A 52 -0.38 -7.36 6.66
C GLY A 52 0.59 -7.27 7.84
N PHE A 53 0.12 -7.55 9.07
CA PHE A 53 0.68 -7.16 10.37
C PHE A 53 2.17 -7.53 10.66
N LYS A 54 2.85 -8.31 9.81
CA LYS A 54 4.32 -8.54 9.93
C LYS A 54 5.18 -7.56 9.12
N ALA A 55 4.63 -6.81 8.16
CA ALA A 55 5.40 -5.88 7.31
C ALA A 55 5.58 -4.47 7.91
N LEU A 56 4.89 -4.15 9.01
CA LEU A 56 4.85 -2.80 9.59
C LEU A 56 5.59 -2.65 10.92
N GLN A 57 6.08 -3.74 11.53
CA GLN A 57 6.77 -3.67 12.82
C GLN A 57 8.11 -2.91 12.76
N ASN A 58 8.70 -2.73 11.58
CA ASN A 58 9.99 -2.04 11.42
C ASN A 58 9.89 -0.64 10.79
N LYS A 59 8.71 -0.01 10.78
CA LYS A 59 8.59 1.43 10.49
C LYS A 59 7.73 2.06 11.57
N SER A 60 8.41 2.66 12.54
CA SER A 60 7.82 3.46 13.60
C SER A 60 6.79 4.43 13.02
N ALA A 61 5.74 4.71 13.81
CA ALA A 61 4.65 5.64 13.50
C ALA A 61 5.14 7.06 13.07
N ALA A 62 6.42 7.37 13.25
CA ALA A 62 7.07 8.61 12.85
C ALA A 62 7.27 8.80 11.32
N ALA A 63 7.13 7.75 10.49
CA ALA A 63 7.37 7.87 9.04
C ALA A 63 6.19 8.48 8.24
N PHE A 64 5.02 8.66 8.85
CA PHE A 64 3.80 9.16 8.18
C PHE A 64 3.45 10.62 8.49
N MET A 65 4.23 11.32 9.31
CA MET A 65 3.95 12.71 9.74
C MET A 65 5.08 13.69 9.42
N LYS A 66 5.83 13.49 8.32
CA LYS A 66 6.82 14.46 7.83
C LYS A 66 6.40 15.07 6.49
N ASP A 67 5.17 15.57 6.41
CA ASP A 67 4.70 16.43 5.31
C ASP A 67 3.61 17.41 5.84
N ALA A 68 3.84 18.00 7.02
CA ALA A 68 3.08 19.15 7.53
C ALA A 68 4.02 20.33 7.72
#